data_AF-A0A317XK66-F1
#
_entry.id   AF-A0A317XK66-F1
#
_cell.length_a   1.000
_cell.length_b   1.000
_cell.length_c   1.000
_cell.angle_alpha   90.00
_cell.angle_beta   90.00
_cell.angle_gamma   90.00
#
_symmetry.space_group_name_H-M   'P 1'
#
loop_
_entity.id
_entity.type
_entity.pdbx_description
1 polymer ?
#
loop_
_entity_poly.entity_id
_entity_poly.type
_entity_poly.pdbx_seq_one_letter_code
_entity_poly.pdbx_strand_id
1 'polypeptide(L)'
;MPHKSLYQLLSSLPNDGVGYKVRQRRWAAKGLDVPADVNIKDHVTALRQNGQHTVTKDEDHLCYWEVTKVKLKDGGNHGKAWGRLIWRGEYPKRIITEGRCRTVLL
;
A
#
# COMPACT_ATOMS: atom_id res chain seq x y z
N MET A 1 -7.07 -1.14 19.93
CA MET A 1 -5.86 -0.40 19.51
C MET A 1 -6.31 0.76 18.62
N PRO A 2 -6.01 2.02 18.95
CA PRO A 2 -6.31 3.13 18.05
C PRO A 2 -5.55 2.95 16.72
N HIS A 3 -6.22 3.18 15.60
CA HIS A 3 -5.62 3.09 14.28
C HIS A 3 -4.64 4.26 14.08
N LYS A 4 -3.37 3.95 13.78
CA LYS A 4 -2.39 4.98 13.42
C LYS A 4 -2.63 5.43 11.99
N SER A 5 -2.60 6.74 11.76
CA SER A 5 -2.54 7.27 10.41
C SER A 5 -1.21 6.90 9.73
N LEU A 6 -1.15 6.99 8.40
CA LEU A 6 0.12 6.83 7.67
C LEU A 6 1.23 7.72 8.25
N TYR A 7 0.91 8.97 8.59
CA TYR A 7 1.91 9.92 9.09
C TYR A 7 2.39 9.53 10.49
N GLN A 8 1.48 9.10 11.37
CA GLN A 8 1.82 8.63 12.72
C GLN A 8 2.60 7.32 12.71
N LEU A 9 2.37 6.47 11.70
CA LEU A 9 3.19 5.30 11.46
C LEU A 9 4.60 5.70 11.03
N LEU A 10 4.69 6.50 9.97
CA LEU A 10 5.96 6.94 9.39
C LEU A 10 6.82 7.70 10.42
N SER A 11 6.20 8.57 11.22
CA SER A 11 6.89 9.32 12.28
C SER A 11 7.46 8.43 13.39
N SER A 12 6.97 7.19 13.52
CA SER A 12 7.49 6.22 14.49
C SER A 12 8.60 5.32 13.93
N LEU A 13 8.89 5.40 12.63
CA LEU A 13 9.94 4.63 11.98
C LEU A 13 11.23 5.45 11.85
N PRO A 14 12.41 4.79 11.78
CA PRO A 14 13.65 5.46 11.46
C PRO A 14 13.56 6.24 10.15
N ASN A 15 14.16 7.44 10.10
CA ASN A 15 14.17 8.31 8.93
C ASN A 15 12.76 8.56 8.33
N ASP A 16 11.77 8.76 9.21
CA ASP A 16 10.35 8.92 8.85
C ASP A 16 9.81 7.81 7.93
N GLY A 17 10.38 6.61 7.99
CA GLY A 17 9.98 5.48 7.15
C GLY A 17 10.43 5.57 5.70
N VAL A 18 11.37 6.45 5.34
CA VAL A 18 12.01 6.44 4.01
C VAL A 18 12.74 5.11 3.81
N GLY A 19 12.51 4.45 2.66
CA GLY A 19 12.99 3.10 2.35
C GLY A 19 12.03 1.97 2.76
N TYR A 20 10.99 2.27 3.55
CA TYR A 20 10.01 1.27 3.94
C TYR A 20 8.92 1.07 2.88
N LYS A 21 8.38 -0.15 2.83
CA LYS A 21 7.19 -0.49 2.04
C LYS A 21 5.92 -0.24 2.87
N VAL A 22 4.99 0.52 2.34
CA VAL A 22 3.67 0.77 2.95
C VAL A 22 2.56 0.38 2.00
N ARG A 23 1.46 -0.17 2.52
CA ARG A 23 0.34 -0.63 1.70
C ARG A 23 -1.00 -0.42 2.38
N GLN A 24 -2.06 -0.24 1.61
CA GLN A 24 -3.41 -0.20 2.16
C GLN A 24 -3.87 -1.62 2.51
N ARG A 25 -4.32 -1.82 3.76
CA ARG A 25 -4.98 -3.08 4.17
C ARG A 25 -6.11 -3.51 3.24
N ARG A 26 -6.83 -2.54 2.68
CA ARG A 26 -7.97 -2.78 1.78
C ARG A 26 -7.59 -3.38 0.42
N TRP A 27 -6.34 -3.31 -0.02
CA TRP A 27 -5.95 -3.88 -1.33
C TRP A 27 -6.00 -5.40 -1.31
N ALA A 28 -5.40 -6.02 -0.28
CA ALA A 28 -5.50 -7.45 -0.04
C ALA A 28 -6.96 -7.89 0.17
N ALA A 29 -7.70 -7.17 1.02
CA ALA A 29 -9.13 -7.44 1.28
C ALA A 29 -10.00 -7.36 0.01
N LYS A 30 -9.62 -6.55 -0.98
CA LYS A 30 -10.35 -6.45 -2.25
C LYS A 30 -9.94 -7.51 -3.27
N GLY A 31 -8.99 -8.39 -2.97
CA GLY A 31 -8.42 -9.31 -3.95
C GLY A 31 -7.64 -8.61 -5.05
N LEU A 32 -7.07 -7.43 -4.77
CA LEU A 32 -6.28 -6.67 -5.76
C LEU A 32 -4.81 -7.07 -5.74
N ASP A 33 -4.41 -7.82 -4.72
CA ASP A 33 -3.04 -8.22 -4.48
C ASP A 33 -2.71 -9.51 -5.23
N VAL A 34 -2.83 -9.45 -6.54
CA VAL A 34 -2.58 -10.56 -7.47
C VAL A 34 -1.60 -10.13 -8.55
N PRO A 35 -0.84 -11.05 -9.16
CA PRO A 35 0.11 -10.75 -10.22
C PRO A 35 -0.44 -9.93 -11.41
N ALA A 36 0.47 -9.27 -12.13
CA ALA A 36 0.15 -8.34 -13.21
C ALA A 36 -0.50 -8.97 -14.46
N ASP A 37 -0.33 -10.26 -14.65
CA ASP A 37 -0.92 -11.10 -15.69
C ASP A 37 -2.36 -11.53 -15.37
N VAL A 38 -2.76 -11.50 -14.09
CA VAL A 38 -4.13 -11.88 -13.68
C VAL A 38 -5.15 -10.80 -14.03
N ASN A 39 -6.25 -11.21 -14.68
CA ASN A 39 -7.40 -10.34 -14.88
C ASN A 39 -8.15 -10.09 -13.55
N ILE A 40 -8.09 -8.85 -13.08
CA ILE A 40 -8.68 -8.43 -11.81
C ILE A 40 -10.19 -8.65 -11.76
N LYS A 41 -10.92 -8.43 -12.86
CA LYS A 41 -12.39 -8.55 -12.86
C LYS A 41 -12.81 -9.99 -12.62
N ASP A 42 -12.15 -10.91 -13.30
CA ASP A 42 -12.45 -12.33 -13.22
C ASP A 42 -12.07 -12.86 -11.83
N HIS A 43 -10.90 -12.47 -11.33
CA HIS A 43 -10.43 -12.84 -9.99
C HIS A 43 -11.37 -12.33 -8.88
N VAL A 44 -11.74 -11.05 -8.90
CA VAL A 44 -12.66 -10.47 -7.91
C VAL A 44 -14.04 -11.11 -8.00
N THR A 45 -14.49 -11.49 -9.20
CA THR A 45 -15.76 -12.20 -9.39
C THR A 45 -15.71 -13.60 -8.78
N ALA A 46 -14.62 -14.35 -9.01
CA ALA A 46 -14.42 -15.66 -8.41
C ALA A 46 -14.35 -15.61 -6.87
N LEU A 47 -13.67 -14.61 -6.30
CA LEU A 47 -13.61 -14.42 -4.84
C LEU A 47 -15.00 -14.20 -4.22
N ARG A 48 -15.87 -13.43 -4.91
CA ARG A 48 -17.25 -13.20 -4.45
C ARG A 48 -18.09 -14.47 -4.47
N GLN A 49 -17.88 -15.34 -5.46
CA GLN A 49 -18.60 -16.60 -5.59
C GLN A 49 -18.14 -17.62 -4.54
N ASN A 50 -16.85 -17.63 -4.21
CA ASN A 50 -16.25 -18.66 -3.35
C ASN A 50 -16.23 -18.29 -1.85
N GLY A 51 -16.66 -17.08 -1.48
CA GLY A 51 -16.65 -16.62 -0.08
C GLY A 51 -15.26 -16.56 0.57
N GLN A 52 -14.19 -16.78 -0.20
CA GLN A 52 -12.82 -16.80 0.28
C GLN A 52 -12.29 -15.38 0.40
N HIS A 53 -12.07 -14.95 1.65
CA HIS A 53 -11.41 -13.71 1.99
C HIS A 53 -10.25 -14.03 2.94
N THR A 54 -9.24 -14.74 2.45
CA THR A 54 -8.07 -15.03 3.27
C THR A 54 -6.81 -14.77 2.46
N VAL A 55 -6.36 -13.52 2.51
CA VAL A 55 -4.93 -13.25 2.32
C VAL A 55 -4.27 -13.49 3.68
N THR A 56 -3.41 -14.50 3.73
CA THR A 56 -2.53 -14.82 4.86
C THR A 56 -1.70 -13.59 5.24
N LYS A 57 -1.50 -13.35 6.55
CA LYS A 57 -0.82 -12.14 7.05
C LYS A 57 0.64 -12.02 6.63
N ASP A 58 1.23 -13.12 6.17
CA ASP A 58 2.67 -13.29 5.95
C ASP A 58 3.05 -13.46 4.46
N GLU A 59 2.11 -13.28 3.54
CA GLU A 59 2.39 -13.31 2.10
C GLU A 59 3.09 -12.02 1.65
N ASP A 60 4.07 -12.16 0.75
CA ASP A 60 4.73 -11.02 0.10
C ASP A 60 3.72 -10.27 -0.78
N HIS A 61 3.20 -9.17 -0.25
CA HIS A 61 2.24 -8.33 -0.93
C HIS A 61 2.83 -7.68 -2.18
N LEU A 62 2.16 -7.85 -3.31
CA LEU A 62 2.57 -7.39 -4.64
C LEU A 62 2.18 -5.92 -4.90
N CYS A 63 1.25 -5.37 -4.10
CA CYS A 63 0.82 -3.97 -4.18
C CYS A 63 1.31 -3.17 -2.97
N TYR A 64 2.26 -2.26 -3.18
CA TYR A 64 2.79 -1.38 -2.13
C TYR A 64 3.34 -0.07 -2.70
N TRP A 65 3.58 0.87 -1.79
CA TRP A 65 4.38 2.06 -2.04
C TRP A 65 5.73 1.88 -1.36
N GLU A 66 6.81 2.10 -2.09
CA GLU A 66 8.14 2.29 -1.52
C GLU A 66 8.30 3.78 -1.19
N VAL A 67 8.43 4.11 0.08
CA VAL A 67 8.50 5.51 0.54
C VAL A 67 9.87 6.09 0.19
N THR A 68 9.90 7.17 -0.59
CA THR A 68 11.16 7.83 -0.99
C THR A 68 11.38 9.16 -0.28
N LYS A 69 10.29 9.80 0.16
CA LYS A 69 10.36 11.10 0.84
C LYS A 69 9.17 11.31 1.75
N VAL A 70 9.40 11.94 2.89
CA VAL A 70 8.35 12.34 3.82
C VAL A 70 8.56 13.78 4.26
N LYS A 71 7.46 14.52 4.40
CA LYS A 71 7.41 15.84 5.03
C LYS A 71 6.28 15.82 6.05
N LEU A 72 6.64 15.57 7.30
CA LEU A 72 5.72 15.60 8.43
C LEU A 72 5.50 17.04 8.91
N LYS A 73 4.34 17.28 9.51
CA LYS A 73 3.98 18.50 10.23
C LYS A 73 3.18 18.12 11.46
N ASP A 74 3.00 19.07 12.39
CA ASP A 74 2.10 18.87 13.54
C ASP A 74 2.48 17.61 14.36
N GLY A 75 3.77 17.47 14.67
CA GLY A 75 4.30 16.33 15.43
C GLY A 75 4.13 14.95 14.78
N GLY A 76 3.89 14.88 13.46
CA GLY A 76 3.66 13.62 12.75
C GLY A 76 2.19 13.22 12.62
N ASN A 77 1.26 14.03 13.11
CA ASN A 77 -0.18 13.78 12.90
C ASN A 77 -0.60 14.00 11.44
N HIS A 78 0.10 14.89 10.75
CA HIS A 78 -0.18 15.27 9.37
C HIS A 78 1.11 15.33 8.55
N GLY A 79 0.97 15.32 7.22
CA GLY A 79 2.13 15.47 6.36
C GLY A 79 1.85 15.23 4.89
N LYS A 80 2.93 15.00 4.17
CA LYS A 80 2.94 14.47 2.80
C LYS A 80 4.01 13.38 2.75
N ALA A 81 3.66 12.25 2.15
CA ALA A 81 4.60 11.19 1.82
C ALA A 81 4.60 11.00 0.30
N TRP A 82 5.77 10.71 -0.24
CA TRP A 82 5.98 10.36 -1.63
C TRP A 82 6.65 9.01 -1.73
N GLY A 83 6.40 8.33 -2.83
CA GLY A 83 6.99 7.05 -3.08
C GLY A 83 6.82 6.57 -4.51
N ARG A 84 7.37 5.40 -4.75
CA ARG A 84 7.18 4.63 -5.98
C ARG A 84 6.05 3.66 -5.76
N LEU A 85 5.04 3.70 -6.63
CA LEU A 85 3.98 2.71 -6.61
C LEU A 85 4.48 1.44 -7.30
N ILE A 86 4.41 0.33 -6.60
CA ILE A 86 4.49 -1.01 -7.17
C ILE A 86 3.06 -1.54 -7.19
N TRP A 87 2.55 -1.79 -8.38
CA TRP A 87 1.19 -2.28 -8.58
C TRP A 87 1.27 -3.68 -9.13
N ARG A 88 0.85 -4.67 -8.32
CA ARG A 88 0.76 -6.07 -8.75
C ARG A 88 2.11 -6.64 -9.21
N GLY A 89 3.17 -6.28 -8.51
CA GLY A 89 4.54 -6.72 -8.79
C GLY A 89 5.26 -5.92 -9.90
N GLU A 90 4.58 -4.97 -10.54
CA GLU A 90 5.15 -4.19 -11.65
C GLU A 90 5.17 -2.68 -11.37
N TYR A 91 6.10 -2.00 -12.05
CA TYR A 91 6.09 -0.54 -12.14
C TYR A 91 4.98 -0.07 -13.10
N PRO A 92 4.20 0.97 -12.74
CA PRO A 92 3.22 1.55 -13.64
C PRO A 92 3.88 2.04 -14.94
N LYS A 93 3.47 1.50 -16.09
CA LYS A 93 4.05 1.79 -17.42
C LYS A 93 4.09 3.28 -17.80
N ARG A 94 3.31 4.13 -17.15
CA ARG A 94 3.11 5.55 -17.51
C ARG A 94 3.60 6.54 -16.45
N ILE A 95 3.99 6.06 -15.26
CA ILE A 95 4.32 6.92 -14.12
C ILE A 95 5.58 6.36 -13.44
N ILE A 96 6.75 6.71 -13.98
CA ILE A 96 8.02 6.64 -13.26
C ILE A 96 8.28 8.03 -12.66
N THR A 97 7.33 8.54 -11.88
CA THR A 97 7.49 9.80 -11.16
C THR A 97 6.98 9.59 -9.74
N GLU A 98 7.79 10.00 -8.77
CA GLU A 98 7.44 9.95 -7.35
C GLU A 98 6.03 10.53 -7.14
N GLY A 99 5.10 9.66 -6.75
CA GLY A 99 3.71 10.02 -6.54
C GLY A 99 3.48 10.32 -5.07
N ARG A 100 2.46 11.14 -4.75
CA ARG A 100 2.02 11.26 -3.35
C ARG A 100 1.40 9.93 -2.91
N CYS A 101 1.87 9.37 -1.80
CA CYS A 101 1.24 8.23 -1.15
C CYS A 101 -0.12 8.67 -0.60
N ARG A 102 -1.18 8.50 -1.41
CA ARG A 102 -2.54 8.83 -1.01
C ARG A 102 -3.12 7.66 -0.23
N THR A 103 -2.92 7.73 1.10
CA THR A 103 -3.57 6.94 2.14
C THR A 103 -3.02 5.52 2.35
N VAL A 104 -2.64 5.23 3.60
CA VAL A 104 -2.54 3.88 4.17
C VAL A 104 -3.10 3.94 5.60
N LEU A 105 -4.13 3.16 5.88
CA LEU A 105 -4.59 2.83 7.23
C LEU A 105 -4.03 1.45 7.57
N LEU A 106 -3.11 1.40 8.55
CA LEU A 106 -2.77 0.20 9.30
C LEU A 106 -3.71 0.04 10.50
#